data_AF-A0A6J4LFD8-F1
#
_entry.id   AF-A0A6J4LFD8-F1
#
_cell.length_a   1.000
_cell.length_b   1.000
_cell.length_c   1.000
_cell.angle_alpha   90.00
_cell.angle_beta   90.00
_cell.angle_gamma   90.00
#
_symmetry.space_group_name_H-M   'P 1'
#
loop_
_entity.id
_entity.type
_entity.pdbx_description
1 polymer ?
#
loop_
_entity_poly.entity_id
_entity_poly.type
_entity_poly.pdbx_seq_one_letter_code
_entity_poly.pdbx_strand_id
1 'polypeptide(L)'
;MNPAEEWIRGRLGGAPPALLDAMVAVLPADAALPVPDALAAAALALYARLHGEGREEALPLLAADALFTHALEAQAEADPDGLAALADRMGAAGALGWMMPA
;
A
#
# COMPACT_ATOMS: atom_id res chain seq x y z
N MET A 1 -5.25 -0.48 18.58
CA MET A 1 -5.13 -0.98 17.20
C MET A 1 -4.41 0.10 16.41
N ASN A 2 -3.50 -0.26 15.50
CA ASN A 2 -2.85 0.74 14.64
C ASN A 2 -3.94 1.40 13.76
N PRO A 3 -4.01 2.74 13.65
CA PRO A 3 -5.00 3.42 12.78
C PRO A 3 -5.02 2.93 11.33
N ALA A 4 -3.86 2.56 10.77
CA ALA A 4 -3.77 2.00 9.42
C ALA A 4 -4.37 0.57 9.33
N GLU A 5 -4.21 -0.22 10.40
CA GLU A 5 -4.84 -1.55 10.48
C GLU A 5 -6.37 -1.42 10.60
N GLU A 6 -6.84 -0.49 11.44
CA GLU A 6 -8.27 -0.20 11.59
C GLU A 6 -8.89 0.25 10.26
N TRP A 7 -8.21 1.12 9.52
CA TRP A 7 -8.61 1.56 8.18
C TRP A 7 -8.83 0.36 7.23
N ILE A 8 -7.82 -0.51 7.10
CA ILE A 8 -7.89 -1.68 6.21
C ILE A 8 -9.02 -2.62 6.63
N ARG A 9 -9.12 -2.92 7.93
CA ARG A 9 -10.17 -3.82 8.44
C ARG A 9 -11.58 -3.27 8.23
N GLY A 10 -11.75 -1.95 8.28
CA GLY A 10 -13.02 -1.29 7.97
C GLY A 10 -13.41 -1.34 6.49
N ARG A 11 -12.42 -1.38 5.58
CA ARG A 11 -12.64 -1.32 4.12
C ARG A 11 -12.70 -2.69 3.45
N LEU A 12 -12.00 -3.69 3.98
CA LEU A 12 -11.92 -5.04 3.39
C LEU A 12 -13.08 -5.97 3.79
N GLY A 13 -14.29 -5.44 3.90
CA GLY A 13 -15.49 -6.25 4.13
C GLY A 13 -15.67 -7.32 3.04
N GLY A 14 -15.36 -8.58 3.35
CA GLY A 14 -15.47 -9.70 2.41
C GLY A 14 -14.21 -10.04 1.61
N ALA A 15 -13.07 -9.39 1.87
CA ALA A 15 -11.81 -9.78 1.26
C ALA A 15 -11.35 -11.16 1.78
N PRO A 16 -10.60 -11.94 0.98
CA PRO A 16 -10.00 -13.18 1.44
C PRO A 16 -9.11 -12.93 2.68
N PRO A 17 -9.25 -13.72 3.77
CA PRO A 17 -8.46 -13.53 4.98
C PRO A 17 -6.96 -13.46 4.75
N ALA A 18 -6.44 -14.27 3.82
CA ALA A 18 -5.02 -14.27 3.46
C ALA A 18 -4.51 -12.93 2.91
N LEU A 19 -5.35 -12.16 2.19
CA LEU A 19 -4.98 -10.84 1.70
C LEU A 19 -4.93 -9.83 2.84
N LEU A 20 -5.96 -9.83 3.71
CA LEU A 20 -5.99 -8.97 4.89
C LEU A 20 -4.79 -9.24 5.80
N ASP A 21 -4.48 -10.51 6.06
CA ASP A 21 -3.33 -10.90 6.89
C ASP A 21 -2.01 -10.44 6.26
N ALA A 22 -1.85 -10.61 4.94
CA ALA A 22 -0.66 -10.15 4.22
C ALA A 22 -0.48 -8.62 4.30
N MET A 23 -1.57 -7.85 4.18
CA MET A 23 -1.54 -6.39 4.28
C MET A 23 -1.22 -5.92 5.71
N VAL A 24 -1.85 -6.53 6.73
CA VAL A 24 -1.64 -6.15 8.14
C VAL A 24 -0.23 -6.51 8.62
N ALA A 25 0.33 -7.63 8.17
CA ALA A 25 1.66 -8.10 8.59
C ALA A 25 2.81 -7.16 8.22
N VAL A 26 2.61 -6.27 7.25
CA VAL A 26 3.64 -5.33 6.77
C VAL A 26 3.41 -3.88 7.20
N LEU A 27 2.31 -3.60 7.91
CA LEU A 27 2.07 -2.28 8.44
C LEU A 27 3.16 -1.89 9.45
N PRO A 28 3.63 -0.64 9.44
CA PRO A 28 4.54 -0.16 10.46
C PRO A 28 3.90 -0.28 11.85
N ALA A 29 4.65 -0.70 12.86
CA ALA A 29 4.14 -0.77 14.24
C ALA A 29 3.89 0.62 14.85
N ASP A 30 4.47 1.66 14.26
CA ASP A 30 4.35 3.03 14.74
C ASP A 30 2.99 3.64 14.37
N ALA A 31 2.18 3.92 15.40
CA ALA A 31 0.88 4.54 15.26
C ALA A 31 0.95 6.08 15.07
N ALA A 32 2.15 6.68 15.09
CA ALA A 32 2.32 8.12 14.91
C ALA A 32 2.26 8.57 13.44
N LEU A 33 2.43 7.65 12.48
CA LEU A 33 2.30 7.98 11.06
C LEU A 33 0.84 8.22 10.69
N PRO A 34 0.54 9.27 9.89
CA PRO A 34 -0.77 9.40 9.25
C PRO A 34 -1.12 8.14 8.46
N VAL A 35 -2.41 7.77 8.45
CA VAL A 35 -2.89 6.55 7.76
C VAL A 35 -2.40 6.47 6.30
N PRO A 36 -2.51 7.52 5.46
CA PRO A 36 -2.03 7.45 4.08
C PRO A 36 -0.54 7.13 3.98
N ASP A 37 0.30 7.77 4.81
CA ASP A 37 1.75 7.55 4.80
C ASP A 37 2.13 6.16 5.34
N ALA A 38 1.41 5.65 6.35
CA ALA A 38 1.63 4.31 6.90
C ALA A 38 1.33 3.22 5.85
N LEU A 39 0.23 3.36 5.11
CA LEU A 39 -0.16 2.46 4.02
C LEU A 39 0.81 2.54 2.84
N ALA A 40 1.20 3.75 2.46
CA ALA A 40 2.18 3.99 1.40
C ALA A 40 3.54 3.35 1.74
N ALA A 41 4.03 3.56 2.97
CA ALA A 41 5.28 2.98 3.43
C ALA A 41 5.25 1.44 3.41
N ALA A 42 4.14 0.83 3.82
CA ALA A 42 3.96 -0.62 3.78
C ALA A 42 3.95 -1.17 2.34
N ALA A 43 3.25 -0.50 1.41
CA ALA A 43 3.24 -0.86 -0.02
C ALA A 43 4.66 -0.81 -0.61
N LEU A 44 5.37 0.30 -0.41
CA LEU A 44 6.74 0.48 -0.93
C LEU A 44 7.73 -0.52 -0.33
N ALA A 45 7.61 -0.83 0.97
CA ALA A 45 8.42 -1.85 1.62
C ALA A 45 8.17 -3.25 1.06
N LEU A 46 6.93 -3.57 0.65
CA LEU A 46 6.62 -4.81 -0.04
C LEU A 46 7.23 -4.81 -1.45
N TYR A 47 6.98 -3.80 -2.28
CA TYR A 47 7.56 -3.74 -3.64
C TYR A 47 9.09 -3.88 -3.63
N ALA A 48 9.79 -3.26 -2.66
CA ALA A 48 11.24 -3.36 -2.55
C ALA A 48 11.76 -4.78 -2.26
N ARG A 49 10.90 -5.70 -1.79
CA ARG A 49 11.23 -7.09 -1.48
C ARG A 49 10.84 -8.06 -2.59
N LEU A 50 10.10 -7.60 -3.60
CA LEU A 50 9.62 -8.43 -4.71
C LEU A 50 10.63 -8.39 -5.85
N HIS A 51 10.88 -9.54 -6.46
CA HIS A 51 11.80 -9.68 -7.57
C HIS A 51 11.12 -10.11 -8.86
N GLY A 52 9.81 -10.40 -8.81
CA GLY A 52 9.00 -10.81 -9.97
C GLY A 52 9.20 -12.27 -10.36
N GLU A 53 9.79 -13.08 -9.48
CA GLU A 53 10.24 -14.43 -9.79
C GLU A 53 9.36 -15.49 -9.11
N GLY A 54 8.19 -15.76 -9.70
CA GLY A 54 7.39 -16.94 -9.34
C GLY A 54 5.99 -16.67 -8.79
N ARG A 55 5.26 -17.76 -8.52
CA ARG A 55 3.86 -17.68 -8.05
C ARG A 55 3.77 -17.34 -6.57
N GLU A 56 4.83 -17.56 -5.82
CA GLU A 56 4.96 -17.28 -4.40
C GLU A 56 4.84 -15.77 -4.11
N GLU A 57 5.24 -14.92 -5.05
CA GLU A 57 5.16 -13.46 -4.94
C GLU A 57 3.77 -12.89 -5.30
N ALA A 58 2.86 -13.70 -5.85
CA ALA A 58 1.57 -13.19 -6.33
C ALA A 58 0.71 -12.57 -5.22
N LEU A 59 0.66 -13.20 -4.05
CA LEU A 59 -0.10 -12.67 -2.91
C LEU A 59 0.59 -11.43 -2.29
N PRO A 60 1.92 -11.44 -2.02
CA PRO A 60 2.64 -10.23 -1.62
C PRO A 60 2.49 -9.05 -2.60
N LEU A 61 2.54 -9.29 -3.90
CA LEU A 61 2.33 -8.26 -4.92
C LEU A 61 0.92 -7.70 -4.85
N LEU A 62 -0.10 -8.57 -4.79
CA LEU A 62 -1.50 -8.16 -4.63
C LEU A 62 -1.71 -7.34 -3.34
N ALA A 63 -1.05 -7.71 -2.24
CA ALA A 63 -1.10 -6.95 -1.00
C ALA A 63 -0.46 -5.56 -1.15
N ALA A 64 0.66 -5.46 -1.86
CA ALA A 64 1.31 -4.18 -2.16
C ALA A 64 0.42 -3.27 -3.02
N ASP A 65 -0.20 -3.80 -4.08
CA ASP A 65 -1.14 -3.08 -4.94
C ASP A 65 -2.37 -2.58 -4.15
N ALA A 66 -2.91 -3.42 -3.27
CA ALA A 66 -4.05 -3.07 -2.43
C ALA A 66 -3.69 -1.98 -1.40
N LEU A 67 -2.54 -2.10 -0.75
CA LEU A 67 -2.03 -1.07 0.18
C LEU A 67 -1.78 0.26 -0.54
N PHE A 68 -1.23 0.22 -1.75
CA PHE A 68 -1.03 1.41 -2.58
C PHE A 68 -2.37 2.10 -2.85
N THR A 69 -3.37 1.33 -3.28
CA THR A 69 -4.71 1.83 -3.57
C THR A 69 -5.35 2.46 -2.33
N HIS A 70 -5.30 1.78 -1.18
CA HIS A 70 -5.87 2.33 0.05
C HIS A 70 -5.10 3.54 0.61
N ALA A 71 -3.79 3.67 0.33
CA ALA A 71 -3.05 4.87 0.68
C ALA A 71 -3.59 6.09 -0.08
N LEU A 72 -3.85 5.93 -1.38
CA LEU A 72 -4.46 6.97 -2.21
C LEU A 72 -5.89 7.29 -1.78
N GLU A 73 -6.71 6.28 -1.48
CA GLU A 73 -8.07 6.50 -0.96
C GLU A 73 -8.04 7.26 0.37
N ALA A 74 -7.19 6.84 1.30
CA ALA A 74 -7.05 7.50 2.60
C ALA A 74 -6.60 8.96 2.45
N GLN A 75 -5.69 9.24 1.52
CA GLN A 75 -5.27 10.60 1.21
C GLN A 75 -6.41 11.40 0.58
N ALA A 76 -7.13 10.84 -0.39
CA ALA A 76 -8.23 11.52 -1.04
C ALA A 76 -9.36 11.86 -0.06
N GLU A 77 -9.60 11.03 0.95
CA GLU A 77 -10.59 11.29 2.00
C GLU A 77 -10.11 12.31 3.04
N ALA A 78 -8.82 12.30 3.39
CA ALA A 78 -8.26 13.20 4.41
C ALA A 78 -7.91 14.59 3.86
N ASP A 79 -7.32 14.64 2.67
CA ASP A 79 -6.85 15.84 1.97
C ASP A 79 -6.73 15.56 0.45
N PRO A 80 -7.80 15.86 -0.32
CA PRO A 80 -7.82 15.67 -1.77
C PRO A 80 -6.72 16.45 -2.51
N ASP A 81 -6.33 17.63 -2.02
CA ASP A 81 -5.34 18.49 -2.68
C ASP A 81 -3.93 17.90 -2.55
N GLY A 82 -3.67 17.15 -1.48
CA GLY A 82 -2.43 16.40 -1.25
C GLY A 82 -2.28 15.10 -2.05
N LEU A 83 -3.34 14.65 -2.75
CA LEU A 83 -3.34 13.35 -3.45
C LEU A 83 -2.26 13.24 -4.51
N ALA A 84 -2.10 14.27 -5.35
CA ALA A 84 -1.09 14.28 -6.41
C ALA A 84 0.33 14.14 -5.83
N ALA A 85 0.62 14.86 -4.75
CA ALA A 85 1.93 14.80 -4.10
C ALA A 85 2.21 13.43 -3.46
N LEU A 86 1.20 12.76 -2.88
CA LEU A 86 1.36 11.40 -2.40
C LEU A 86 1.61 10.42 -3.56
N ALA A 87 0.81 10.49 -4.61
CA ALA A 87 0.95 9.63 -5.78
C ALA A 87 2.34 9.79 -6.43
N ASP A 88 2.84 11.03 -6.55
CA ASP A 88 4.18 11.31 -7.06
C ASP A 88 5.27 10.72 -6.16
N ARG A 89 5.16 10.81 -4.83
CA ARG A 89 6.12 10.18 -3.90
C ARG A 89 6.15 8.66 -4.06
N MET A 90 4.98 8.04 -4.18
CA MET A 90 4.86 6.58 -4.31
C MET A 90 5.29 6.10 -5.71
N GLY A 91 5.02 6.89 -6.74
CA GLY A 91 5.47 6.66 -8.12
C GLY A 91 6.95 6.97 -8.34
N ALA A 92 7.58 7.84 -7.54
CA ALA A 92 9.03 8.07 -7.57
C ALA A 92 9.82 6.97 -6.84
N ALA A 93 9.18 6.30 -5.88
CA ALA A 93 9.76 5.18 -5.15
C ALA A 93 9.77 3.85 -5.95
N GLY A 94 9.16 3.82 -7.14
CA GLY A 94 9.22 2.71 -8.07
C GLY A 94 9.46 3.21 -9.49
N ALA A 95 10.35 2.57 -10.24
CA ALA A 95 10.48 2.73 -11.68
C ALA A 95 9.22 2.22 -12.45
N LEU A 96 8.01 2.50 -11.98
CA LEU A 96 6.73 2.10 -12.60
C LEU A 96 6.46 2.84 -13.92
N GLY A 97 7.17 3.95 -14.18
CA GLY A 97 7.14 4.69 -15.44
C GLY A 97 8.30 4.41 -16.42
N TRP A 98 9.33 3.65 -16.03
CA TRP A 98 10.54 3.46 -16.87
C TRP A 98 10.65 2.09 -17.53
N MET A 99 9.66 1.21 -17.34
CA MET A 99 9.65 -0.15 -17.92
C MET A 99 8.73 -0.32 -19.14
N MET A 100 8.29 0.78 -19.74
CA MET A 100 7.61 0.77 -21.04
C MET A 100 8.43 1.63 -22.02
N PRO A 101 9.18 1.04 -22.98
CA PRO A 101 9.62 1.81 -24.13
C PRO A 101 8.38 2.26 -24.92
N ALA A 102 8.43 3.49 -25.43
CA ALA A 102 7.46 4.01 -26.39
C ALA A 102 7.42 3.18 -27.69
#